data_AF-A0A939ZWX8-F1
#
_entry.id   AF-A0A939ZWX8-F1
#
_cell.length_a   1.000
_cell.length_b   1.000
_cell.length_c   1.000
_cell.angle_alpha   90.00
_cell.angle_beta   90.00
_cell.angle_gamma   90.00
#
_symmetry.space_group_name_H-M   'P 1'
#
loop_
_entity.id
_entity.type
_entity.pdbx_description
1 polymer ?
#
loop_
_entity_poly.entity_id
_entity_poly.type
_entity_poly.pdbx_seq_one_letter_code
_entity_poly.pdbx_strand_id
1 'polypeptide(L)' 'MEVKVKGKNLTVAPGFQEYLEKKLTKLERHFSKIKSADALLVKNKDTYTLEVTLEGDNVILRGE' A
#
# COMPACT_ATOMS: atom_id res chain seq x y z
N MET A 1 -8.88 -1.93 8.57
CA MET A 1 -7.48 -2.27 8.24
C MET A 1 -6.59 -1.10 8.65
N GLU A 2 -5.36 -1.35 9.09
CA GLU A 2 -4.39 -0.26 9.32
C GLU A 2 -3.57 -0.05 8.04
N VAL A 3 -3.75 1.10 7.37
CA VAL A 3 -2.98 1.46 6.17
C VAL A 3 -1.84 2.39 6.59
N LYS A 4 -0.60 1.93 6.39
CA LYS A 4 0.62 2.71 6.61
C LYS A 4 1.21 3.07 5.26
N VAL A 5 1.24 4.36 4.94
CA VAL A 5 1.91 4.84 3.74
C VAL A 5 3.19 5.54 4.15
N LYS A 6 4.33 5.05 3.64
CA LYS A 6 5.66 5.58 3.92
C LYS A 6 6.31 5.99 2.61
N GLY A 7 6.83 7.22 2.56
CA GLY A 7 7.65 7.68 1.46
C GLY A 7 9.13 7.55 1.84
N LYS A 8 9.90 6.77 1.08
CA LYS A 8 11.36 6.78 1.20
C LYS A 8 11.85 8.01 0.45
N ASN A 9 12.17 9.07 1.19
CA ASN A 9 12.70 10.35 0.68
C ASN A 9 11.66 11.26 -0.02
N LEU A 10 10.36 11.08 0.26
CA LEU A 10 9.27 11.92 -0.24
C LEU A 10 8.15 12.07 0.78
N THR A 11 7.53 13.24 0.80
CA THR A 11 6.25 13.45 1.51
C THR A 11 5.15 12.80 0.69
N VAL A 12 4.48 11.80 1.28
CA VAL A 12 3.32 11.16 0.67
C VAL A 12 2.17 12.17 0.66
N ALA A 13 1.60 12.44 -0.52
CA ALA A 13 0.45 13.32 -0.63
C ALA A 13 -0.77 12.69 0.06
N PRO A 14 -1.59 13.46 0.79
CA PRO A 14 -2.75 12.91 1.50
C PRO A 14 -3.75 12.22 0.56
N GLY A 15 -3.91 12.71 -0.68
CA GLY A 15 -4.76 12.05 -1.69
C GLY A 15 -4.27 10.67 -2.15
N PHE A 16 -3.00 10.34 -1.91
CA PHE A 16 -2.44 9.04 -2.26
C PHE A 16 -2.93 7.95 -1.30
N GLN A 17 -3.17 8.30 -0.03
CA GLN A 17 -3.74 7.39 0.95
C GLN A 17 -5.18 7.01 0.59
N GLU A 18 -6.00 7.99 0.22
CA GLU A 18 -7.39 7.74 -0.20
C GLU A 18 -7.46 6.90 -1.49
N TYR A 19 -6.50 7.11 -2.42
CA TYR A 19 -6.37 6.29 -3.63
C TYR A 19 -5.99 4.83 -3.32
N LEU A 20 -5.05 4.64 -2.38
CA LEU A 20 -4.67 3.31 -1.91
C LEU A 20 -5.83 2.62 -1.21
N GLU A 21 -6.54 3.30 -0.30
CA GLU A 21 -7.75 2.76 0.35
C GLU A 21 -8.77 2.28 -0.67
N LYS A 22 -9.11 3.09 -1.69
CA LYS A 22 -10.05 2.66 -2.76
C LYS A 22 -9.58 1.42 -3.53
N LYS A 23 -8.27 1.28 -3.76
CA LYS A 23 -7.70 0.07 -4.39
C LYS A 23 -7.77 -1.11 -3.44
N LEU A 24 -7.42 -0.91 -2.18
CA LEU A 24 -7.39 -1.93 -1.13
C LEU A 24 -8.79 -2.48 -0.84
N THR A 25 -9.83 -1.66 -0.87
CA THR A 25 -11.24 -2.11 -0.77
C THR A 25 -11.63 -3.08 -1.89
N LYS A 26 -11.01 -3.00 -3.08
CA LYS A 26 -11.22 -4.01 -4.12
C LYS A 26 -10.54 -5.34 -3.77
N LEU A 27 -9.38 -5.29 -3.12
CA LEU A 27 -8.70 -6.48 -2.62
C LEU A 27 -9.41 -7.08 -1.39
N GLU A 28 -10.07 -6.27 -0.54
CA GLU A 28 -10.92 -6.78 0.55
C GLU A 28 -12.05 -7.70 0.06
N ARG A 29 -12.48 -7.59 -1.20
CA ARG A 29 -13.43 -8.57 -1.78
C ARG A 29 -12.85 -9.97 -1.92
N HIS A 30 -11.53 -10.08 -2.05
CA HIS A 30 -10.80 -11.33 -2.18
C HIS A 30 -10.16 -11.79 -0.86
N PHE A 31 -9.88 -10.85 0.05
CA PHE A 31 -9.29 -11.10 1.36
C PHE A 31 -10.27 -10.72 2.47
N SER A 32 -10.84 -11.71 3.16
CA SER A 32 -11.83 -11.47 4.22
C SER A 32 -11.24 -10.82 5.49
N LYS A 33 -9.93 -10.93 5.72
CA LYS A 33 -9.23 -10.28 6.85
C LYS A 33 -7.88 -9.71 6.43
N ILE A 34 -7.84 -8.44 6.05
CA ILE A 34 -6.59 -7.69 5.91
C ILE A 34 -6.22 -7.08 7.27
N LYS A 35 -5.10 -7.51 7.85
CA LYS A 35 -4.58 -6.96 9.11
C LYS A 35 -3.94 -5.59 8.87
N SER A 36 -2.98 -5.56 7.93
CA SER A 36 -2.11 -4.41 7.71
C SER A 36 -1.78 -4.25 6.23
N ALA A 37 -1.71 -3.01 5.79
CA ALA A 37 -1.24 -2.63 4.46
C ALA A 37 -0.11 -1.61 4.60
N ASP A 38 1.10 -1.97 4.22
CA ASP A 38 2.25 -1.06 4.15
C ASP A 38 2.51 -0.72 2.68
N ALA A 39 2.45 0.56 2.33
CA ALA A 39 2.82 1.06 1.01
C ALA A 39 4.07 1.92 1.12
N LEU A 40 5.13 1.52 0.41
CA LEU A 40 6.41 2.19 0.36
C LEU A 40 6.59 2.85 -1.01
N LEU A 41 6.55 4.18 -1.03
CA LEU A 41 6.84 4.95 -2.23
C LEU A 41 8.32 5.31 -2.25
N VAL A 42 9.05 4.83 -3.26
CA VAL A 42 10.47 5.10 -3.47
C VAL A 42 10.63 5.93 -4.74
N LYS A 43 11.33 7.05 -4.66
CA LYS A 43 11.73 7.83 -5.85
C LYS A 43 13.19 7.57 -6.18
N ASN A 44 13.41 6.98 -7.35
CA ASN A 44 14.73 6.71 -7.89
C ASN A 44 14.93 7.59 -9.14
N LYS A 45 15.62 8.73 -8.95
CA LYS A 45 15.85 9.79 -9.97
C LYS A 45 14.54 10.25 -10.64
N ASP A 46 14.18 9.65 -11.76
CA ASP A 46 13.00 9.94 -12.58
C ASP A 46 11.85 8.92 -12.42
N THR A 47 12.12 7.80 -11.75
CA THR A 47 11.16 6.70 -11.57
C THR A 47 10.55 6.72 -10.18
N TYR A 48 9.24 6.47 -10.12
CA TYR A 48 8.50 6.27 -8.88
C TYR A 48 8.14 4.79 -8.79
N THR A 49 8.70 4.09 -7.82
CA THR A 49 8.40 2.68 -7.53
C THR A 49 7.51 2.63 -6.29
N LEU A 50 6.40 1.90 -6.36
CA LEU A 50 5.47 1.77 -5.26
C LEU A 50 5.41 0.31 -4.81
N GLU A 51 6.18 -0.02 -3.78
CA GLU A 51 6.07 -1.33 -3.14
C GLU A 51 4.85 -1.36 -2.23
N VAL A 52 3.89 -2.24 -2.50
CA VAL A 52 2.73 -2.48 -1.64
C VAL A 52 2.87 -3.86 -1.01
N THR A 53 2.90 -3.89 0.31
CA THR A 53 2.90 -5.10 1.13
C THR A 53 1.60 -5.20 1.90
N LEU A 54 0.87 -6.29 1.68
CA LEU A 54 -0.39 -6.59 2.32
C LEU A 54 -0.23 -7.83 3.17
N GLU A 55 -0.66 -7.75 4.42
CA GLU A 55 -0.72 -8.90 5.32
C GLU A 55 -2.17 -9.17 5.69
N GLY A 56 -2.67 -10.34 5.32
CA GLY A 56 -4.05 -10.73 5.54
C GLY A 56 -4.27 -12.22 5.33
N ASP A 57 -5.19 -12.80 6.10
CA ASP A 57 -5.58 -14.21 5.96
C ASP A 57 -4.42 -15.22 6.07
N ASN A 58 -3.41 -14.93 6.90
CA ASN A 58 -2.13 -15.66 7.01
C ASN A 58 -1.28 -15.67 5.71
N VAL A 59 -1.58 -14.78 4.76
CA VAL A 59 -0.83 -14.60 3.51
C VAL A 59 -0.19 -13.22 3.51
N ILE A 60 1.03 -13.15 2.99
CA ILE A 60 1.73 -11.89 2.70
C ILE A 60 1.76 -11.71 1.19
N LEU A 61 1.16 -10.64 0.71
CA LEU A 61 1.15 -10.23 -0.69
C LEU A 61 2.06 -9.04 -0.86
N ARG A 62 3.03 -9.16 -1.76
CA ARG A 62 3.94 -8.08 -2.12
C ARG A 62 3.83 -7.81 -3.61
N GLY A 63 3.68 -6.54 -3.96
CA GLY A 63 3.68 -6.06 -5.34
C GLY A 63 4.47 -4.76 -5.45
N GLU A 64 4.92 -4.45 -6.67
CA GLU A 64 5.73 -3.28 -7.04
C GLU A 64 5.02 -2.41 -8.09
#